data_AF-A0A452YU42-F1
#
_entry.id   AF-A0A452YU42-F1
#
_cell.length_a   1.000
_cell.length_b   1.000
_cell.length_c   1.000
_cell.angle_alpha   90.00
_cell.angle_beta   90.00
_cell.angle_gamma   90.00
#
_symmetry.space_group_name_H-M   'P 1'
#
loop_
_entity.id
_entity.type
_entity.pdbx_description
1 polymer ?
#
loop_
_entity_poly.entity_id
_entity_poly.type
_entity_poly.pdbx_seq_one_letter_code
_entity_poly.pdbx_strand_id
1 'polypeptide(L)'
;LFQPASEFLPMIAEVFENLSESIKDIEGARMEDNKFCVSVHYRNVAPHDYETVHQRVTAVLKDYPCLRLTHGRKVNIMHSHQALYQIIC
;
A
#
# COMPACT_ATOMS: atom_id res chain seq x y z
N LEU A 1 9.64 -11.62 -25.59
CA LEU A 1 9.98 -11.48 -24.15
C LEU A 1 8.66 -11.52 -23.38
N PHE A 2 8.41 -12.59 -22.63
CA PHE A 2 7.25 -12.70 -21.75
C PHE A 2 7.59 -11.99 -20.44
N GLN A 3 6.86 -10.93 -20.09
CA GLN A 3 6.94 -10.29 -18.78
C GLN A 3 5.66 -10.66 -18.03
N PRO A 4 5.65 -11.78 -17.27
CA PRO A 4 4.47 -12.21 -16.53
C PRO A 4 3.94 -11.11 -15.61
N ALA A 5 4.82 -10.25 -15.10
CA ALA A 5 4.48 -9.10 -14.28
C ALA A 5 3.65 -8.02 -15.01
N SER A 6 3.73 -7.94 -16.35
CA SER A 6 2.96 -6.97 -17.14
C SER A 6 1.47 -7.31 -17.20
N GLU A 7 1.10 -8.58 -17.05
CA GLU A 7 -0.30 -9.03 -17.00
C GLU A 7 -1.01 -8.55 -15.73
N PHE A 8 -0.24 -8.25 -14.68
CA PHE A 8 -0.76 -7.72 -13.41
C PHE A 8 -0.85 -6.20 -13.37
N LEU A 9 -0.29 -5.48 -14.35
CA LEU A 9 -0.33 -4.00 -14.37
C LEU A 9 -1.74 -3.41 -14.28
N PRO A 10 -2.76 -3.93 -14.99
CA PRO A 10 -4.12 -3.42 -14.87
C PRO A 10 -4.69 -3.59 -13.45
N MET A 11 -4.46 -4.75 -12.84
CA MET A 11 -4.90 -5.02 -11.46
C MET A 11 -4.17 -4.12 -10.46
N ILE A 12 -2.85 -3.96 -10.60
CA ILE A 12 -2.05 -3.08 -9.75
C ILE A 12 -2.52 -1.62 -9.85
N ALA A 13 -2.83 -1.14 -11.05
CA ALA A 13 -3.38 0.20 -11.25
C ALA A 13 -4.76 0.36 -10.58
N GLU A 14 -5.64 -0.63 -10.72
CA GLU A 14 -6.95 -0.62 -10.07
C GLU A 14 -6.83 -0.58 -8.53
N VAL A 15 -5.94 -1.39 -7.97
CA VAL A 15 -5.68 -1.42 -6.52
C VAL A 15 -5.08 -0.10 -6.05
N PHE A 16 -4.19 0.52 -6.85
CA PHE A 16 -3.62 1.82 -6.55
C PHE A 16 -4.73 2.88 -6.42
N GLU A 17 -5.62 2.98 -7.41
CA GLU A 17 -6.72 3.95 -7.40
C GLU A 17 -7.67 3.70 -6.23
N ASN A 18 -8.06 2.44 -5.98
CA ASN A 18 -8.95 2.08 -4.89
C ASN A 18 -8.34 2.39 -3.51
N LEU A 19 -7.05 2.14 -3.31
CA LEU A 19 -6.35 2.51 -2.08
C LEU A 19 -6.23 4.02 -1.94
N SER A 20 -5.83 4.73 -3.01
CA SER A 20 -5.70 6.18 -3.05
C SER A 20 -7.00 6.86 -2.62
N GLU A 21 -8.12 6.43 -3.21
CA GLU A 21 -9.45 6.93 -2.87
C GLU A 21 -9.87 6.55 -1.45
N SER A 22 -9.51 5.34 -1.00
CA SER A 22 -9.84 4.86 0.33
C SER A 22 -9.10 5.63 1.42
N ILE A 23 -7.85 6.06 1.22
CA ILE A 23 -7.05 6.72 2.27
C ILE A 23 -6.97 8.25 2.16
N LYS A 24 -7.59 8.87 1.14
CA LYS A 24 -7.41 10.30 0.82
C LYS A 24 -7.78 11.29 1.93
N ASP A 25 -8.70 10.93 2.82
CA ASP A 25 -9.15 11.74 3.95
C ASP A 25 -8.32 11.53 5.22
N ILE A 26 -7.34 10.60 5.21
CA ILE A 26 -6.43 10.39 6.34
C ILE A 26 -5.21 11.28 6.17
N GLU A 27 -5.11 12.32 7.00
CA GLU A 27 -3.99 13.25 6.97
C GLU A 27 -2.66 12.51 7.21
N GLY A 28 -1.68 12.75 6.33
CA GLY A 28 -0.36 12.13 6.42
C GLY A 28 -0.23 10.74 5.79
N ALA A 29 -1.34 10.13 5.35
CA ALA A 29 -1.30 8.90 4.56
C ALA A 29 -0.91 9.21 3.11
N ARG A 30 -0.04 8.38 2.51
CA ARG A 30 0.45 8.58 1.14
C ARG A 30 0.59 7.26 0.38
N MET A 31 0.25 7.30 -0.90
CA MET A 31 0.54 6.23 -1.86
C MET A 31 1.96 6.39 -2.43
N GLU A 32 2.70 5.30 -2.54
CA GLU A 32 3.91 5.20 -3.38
C GLU A 32 3.63 4.15 -4.47
N ASP A 33 3.71 4.59 -5.74
CA ASP A 33 3.60 3.71 -6.91
C ASP A 33 4.98 3.19 -7.29
N ASN A 34 5.12 1.88 -7.32
CA ASN A 34 6.24 1.21 -7.93
C ASN A 34 5.68 0.30 -9.02
N LYS A 35 6.40 0.17 -10.14
CA LYS A 35 5.95 -0.48 -11.38
C LYS A 35 5.26 -1.86 -11.20
N PHE A 36 5.53 -2.57 -10.10
CA PHE A 36 4.94 -3.87 -9.79
C PHE A 36 4.41 -4.00 -8.35
N CYS A 37 4.39 -2.92 -7.55
CA CYS A 37 3.93 -2.94 -6.17
C CYS A 37 3.31 -1.60 -5.78
N VAL A 38 2.23 -1.64 -5.00
CA VAL A 38 1.65 -0.44 -4.38
C VAL A 38 1.99 -0.42 -2.90
N SER A 39 2.31 0.76 -2.37
CA SER A 39 2.62 0.92 -0.95
C SER A 39 1.81 2.05 -0.31
N VAL A 40 1.28 1.79 0.88
CA VAL A 40 0.65 2.81 1.73
C VAL A 40 1.60 3.19 2.85
N HIS A 41 2.00 4.45 2.87
CA HIS A 41 2.86 5.05 3.88
C HIS A 41 1.98 5.76 4.89
N TYR A 42 2.10 5.39 6.16
CA TYR A 42 1.31 5.98 7.25
C TYR A 42 2.18 6.47 8.41
N ARG A 43 3.47 6.70 8.15
CA ARG A 43 4.41 7.23 9.15
C ARG A 43 3.99 8.59 9.73
N ASN A 44 3.38 9.44 8.91
CA ASN A 44 2.97 10.79 9.31
C ASN A 44 1.48 10.86 9.69
N VAL A 45 0.81 9.71 9.74
CA VAL A 45 -0.59 9.61 10.18
C VAL A 45 -0.64 9.74 11.70
N ALA A 46 -1.72 10.31 12.23
CA ALA A 46 -1.91 10.38 13.67
C ALA A 46 -2.04 8.96 14.27
N PRO A 47 -1.46 8.66 15.45
CA PRO A 47 -1.51 7.30 16.01
C PRO A 47 -2.92 6.72 16.20
N HIS A 48 -3.94 7.56 16.39
CA HIS A 48 -5.33 7.12 16.51
C HIS A 48 -5.94 6.66 15.19
N ASP A 49 -5.38 7.08 14.04
CA ASP A 49 -5.84 6.70 12.70
C ASP A 49 -5.10 5.48 12.13
N TYR A 50 -4.08 4.95 12.83
CA TYR A 50 -3.33 3.78 12.36
C TYR A 50 -4.23 2.55 12.14
N GLU A 51 -5.21 2.35 13.03
CA GLU A 51 -6.19 1.27 12.87
C GLU A 51 -7.09 1.53 11.66
N THR A 52 -7.52 2.77 11.45
CA THR A 52 -8.32 3.17 10.27
C THR A 52 -7.58 2.87 8.98
N VAL A 53 -6.28 3.21 8.89
CA VAL A 53 -5.44 2.88 7.73
C VAL A 53 -5.39 1.36 7.52
N HIS A 54 -5.14 0.59 8.58
CA HIS A 54 -5.10 -0.87 8.49
C HIS A 54 -6.41 -1.44 7.94
N GLN A 55 -7.53 -1.04 8.54
CA GLN A 55 -8.87 -1.51 8.15
C GLN A 55 -9.18 -1.19 6.68
N ARG A 56 -8.83 0.02 6.22
CA ARG A 56 -9.06 0.45 4.83
C ARG A 56 -8.20 -0.30 3.82
N VAL A 57 -6.91 -0.49 4.13
CA VAL A 57 -6.01 -1.30 3.29
C VAL A 57 -6.49 -2.74 3.22
N THR A 58 -6.83 -3.35 4.36
CA THR A 58 -7.35 -4.71 4.40
C THR A 58 -8.70 -4.84 3.69
N ALA A 59 -9.58 -3.83 3.78
CA ALA A 59 -10.86 -3.83 3.10
C ALA A 59 -10.70 -3.89 1.58
N VAL A 60 -9.83 -3.04 1.01
CA VAL A 60 -9.56 -3.07 -0.44
C VAL A 60 -8.98 -4.43 -0.86
N LEU A 61 -8.05 -4.99 -0.08
CA LEU A 61 -7.41 -6.26 -0.44
C LEU A 61 -8.32 -7.50 -0.35
N LYS A 62 -9.49 -7.42 0.30
CA LYS A 62 -10.45 -8.54 0.33
C LYS A 62 -10.94 -8.90 -1.08
N ASP A 63 -11.00 -7.92 -1.97
CA ASP A 63 -11.45 -8.11 -3.34
C ASP A 63 -10.33 -8.62 -4.27
N TYR A 64 -9.08 -8.65 -3.79
CA TYR A 64 -7.90 -9.10 -4.53
C TYR A 64 -7.16 -10.22 -3.78
N PRO A 65 -7.72 -11.43 -3.66
CA PRO A 65 -7.14 -12.53 -2.87
C PRO A 65 -5.79 -13.04 -3.40
N CYS A 66 -5.40 -12.67 -4.62
CA CYS A 66 -4.09 -12.94 -5.18
C CYS A 66 -3.00 -12.01 -4.65
N LEU A 67 -3.35 -10.87 -4.05
CA LEU A 67 -2.41 -9.91 -3.49
C LEU A 67 -2.10 -10.23 -2.03
N ARG A 68 -0.84 -10.04 -1.63
CA ARG A 68 -0.41 -10.23 -0.25
C ARG A 68 -0.09 -8.91 0.41
N LEU A 69 -0.76 -8.64 1.52
CA LEU A 69 -0.37 -7.58 2.44
C LEU A 69 0.89 -7.98 3.18
N THR A 70 1.98 -7.26 2.96
CA THR A 70 3.21 -7.42 3.74
C THR A 70 3.45 -6.17 4.57
N HIS A 71 3.80 -6.39 5.84
CA HIS A 71 4.21 -5.31 6.73
C HIS A 71 5.72 -5.12 6.58
N GLY A 72 6.12 -4.08 5.85
CA GLY A 72 7.52 -3.76 5.64
C GLY A 72 8.05 -2.83 6.74
N ARG A 73 9.26 -3.11 7.24
CA ARG A 73 10.14 -2.07 7.82
C ARG A 73 11.20 -1.74 6.77
N LYS A 74 11.11 -0.60 6.09
CA LYS A 74 12.26 -0.15 5.27
C LYS A 74 13.33 0.37 6.23
N VAL A 75 14.34 -0.44 6.50
CA VAL A 75 15.53 -0.04 7.26
C VAL A 75 16.43 0.74 6.31
N ASN A 76 16.18 2.04 6.18
CA ASN A 76 17.23 2.96 5.72
C ASN A 76 17.94 3.49 6.96
N ILE A 77 19.25 3.25 7.00
CA ILE A 77 20.17 3.70 8.04
C ILE A 77 20.16 5.24 8.04
N MET A 78 19.28 5.82 8.85
CA MET A 78 19.34 7.10 9.55
C MET A 78 17.90 7.45 9.98
N HIS A 79 17.61 7.22 11.26
CA HIS A 79 16.45 7.72 12.03
C HIS A 79 15.12 7.86 11.27
N SER A 80 14.35 6.78 11.07
CA SER A 80 12.93 6.88 10.62
C SER A 80 12.20 5.54 10.71
N HIS A 81 11.26 5.41 11.65
CA HIS A 81 10.33 4.28 11.69
C HIS A 81 9.38 4.37 10.48
N GLN A 82 9.68 3.65 9.39
CA GLN A 82 8.78 3.55 8.24
C GLN A 82 7.73 2.47 8.52
N ALA A 83 6.53 2.91 8.90
CA ALA A 83 5.36 2.05 8.96
C ALA A 83 4.77 2.01 7.54
N LEU A 84 4.88 0.85 6.89
CA LEU A 84 4.63 0.66 5.47
C LEU A 84 3.83 -0.62 5.24
N TYR A 85 2.72 -0.50 4.50
CA TYR A 85 2.03 -1.64 3.91
C TYR A 85 2.53 -1.78 2.49
N GLN A 86 3.27 -2.85 2.20
CA GLN A 86 3.70 -3.18 0.85
C GLN A 86 2.78 -4.29 0.33
N ILE A 87 2.15 -4.04 -0.81
CA ILE A 87 1.29 -5.00 -1.49
C ILE A 87 2.06 -5.52 -2.68
N ILE A 88 2.28 -6.83 -2.68
CA ILE A 88 3.02 -7.55 -3.70
C ILE A 88 2.04 -8.57 -4.31
N CYS A 89 2.03 -8.69 -5.64
CA CYS A 89 1.40 -9.80 -6.35
C CYS A 89 2.04 -11.15 -5.96
#